data_AF-W7B1P3-F1
#
_entry.id   AF-W7B1P3-F1
#
_cell.length_a   1.000
_cell.length_b   1.000
_cell.length_c   1.000
_cell.angle_alpha   90.00
_cell.angle_beta   90.00
_cell.angle_gamma   90.00
#
_symmetry.space_group_name_H-M   'P 1'
#
loop_
_entity.id
_entity.type
_entity.pdbx_description
1 polymer ?
#
loop_
_entity_poly.entity_id
_entity_poly.type
_entity_poly.pdbx_seq_one_letter_code
_entity_poly.pdbx_strand_id
1 'polypeptide(L)'
;MQQINTYVIDVDTQQVDIAKMIVASMQILNQTPTFILKTNQGFQLYFVLEKPVFISNAHNFKSLRVAKRIATNLKQAFAEALPGVDKGCNDFGFFRMPNLQNIVFENTENPMDYQSLMTWSKTYTEKHHRPGLKLVHSQSVFPKATEQKWFQRLIQLTNIRGHQGQYGRNNAAFTLALACYSSGKEEAEAFDLLDQFNTNLQTPISQRELDKVLKSAYSGKYQGANLDYIQGILETYETDNTYEHSAAFIFSKTGNRVFRKHKKAREERKYSHFTEWEKDLEAYLQKHILSGQTFLETSQRELAEALKMPFASLKKVLKQSQRIVSKVEGRGRNATTLLSTVAIVVEQGIRHALNKKQAQKEKYLHFLASFSDTAASITRKVLHPSGKESSQNNSKSTFSLLANTLQARNSQPYMDFGAG
;
A
#
# COMPACT_ATOMS: atom_id res chain seq x y z
N MET A 1 -19.10 20.84 8.93
CA MET A 1 -18.08 20.85 7.84
C MET A 1 -17.46 19.47 7.76
N GLN A 2 -17.24 18.94 6.55
CA GLN A 2 -16.52 17.68 6.36
C GLN A 2 -15.02 17.97 6.25
N GLN A 3 -14.19 17.11 6.86
CA GLN A 3 -12.74 17.26 6.85
C GLN A 3 -12.07 15.91 6.64
N ILE A 4 -10.86 15.95 6.06
CA ILE A 4 -10.02 14.78 5.81
C ILE A 4 -8.84 14.87 6.78
N ASN A 5 -8.70 13.85 7.62
CA ASN A 5 -7.66 13.79 8.65
C ASN A 5 -6.56 12.78 8.33
N THR A 6 -6.84 11.79 7.47
CA THR A 6 -5.94 10.68 7.24
C THR A 6 -6.14 10.07 5.87
N TYR A 7 -5.07 9.48 5.34
CA TYR A 7 -5.08 8.58 4.20
C TYR A 7 -4.84 7.15 4.69
N VAL A 8 -5.55 6.19 4.11
CA VAL A 8 -5.45 4.77 4.49
C VAL A 8 -5.11 3.94 3.26
N ILE A 9 -4.17 3.01 3.43
CA ILE A 9 -3.87 1.96 2.45
C ILE A 9 -4.31 0.63 3.03
N ASP A 10 -5.24 -0.03 2.35
CA ASP A 10 -5.78 -1.34 2.74
C ASP A 10 -4.97 -2.44 2.03
N VAL A 11 -4.42 -3.36 2.82
CA VAL A 11 -3.61 -4.49 2.37
C VAL A 11 -4.34 -5.76 2.77
N ASP A 12 -4.99 -6.43 1.83
CA ASP A 12 -5.81 -7.63 2.05
C ASP A 12 -4.98 -8.90 2.04
N THR A 13 -3.86 -8.89 2.77
CA THR A 13 -3.05 -10.09 2.98
C THR A 13 -2.30 -10.02 4.30
N GLN A 14 -2.23 -11.16 4.99
CA GLN A 14 -1.37 -11.33 6.16
C GLN A 14 0.05 -11.78 5.81
N GLN A 15 0.31 -12.11 4.54
CA GLN A 15 1.60 -12.61 4.04
C GLN A 15 2.59 -11.48 3.76
N VAL A 16 2.52 -10.39 4.53
CA VAL A 16 3.41 -9.24 4.42
C VAL A 16 3.93 -8.89 5.80
N ASP A 17 5.25 -8.86 5.92
CA ASP A 17 5.92 -8.45 7.14
C ASP A 17 5.74 -6.94 7.40
N ILE A 18 5.60 -6.58 8.68
CA ILE A 18 5.46 -5.21 9.15
C ILE A 18 6.68 -4.38 8.73
N ALA A 19 7.88 -4.96 8.83
CA ALA A 19 9.10 -4.26 8.40
C ALA A 19 9.04 -3.93 6.90
N LYS A 20 8.55 -4.86 6.07
CA LYS A 20 8.38 -4.64 4.62
C LYS A 20 7.36 -3.53 4.30
N MET A 21 6.26 -3.44 5.05
CA MET A 21 5.28 -2.35 4.91
C MET A 21 5.89 -0.98 5.25
N ILE A 22 6.69 -0.91 6.31
CA ILE A 22 7.36 0.32 6.72
C ILE A 22 8.43 0.71 5.68
N VAL A 23 9.20 -0.26 5.18
CA VAL A 23 10.17 -0.03 4.10
C VAL A 23 9.50 0.50 2.84
N ALA A 24 8.37 -0.10 2.42
CA ALA A 24 7.63 0.39 1.26
C ALA A 24 7.18 1.86 1.46
N SER A 25 6.68 2.19 2.65
CA SER A 25 6.33 3.57 3.00
C SER A 25 7.54 4.52 2.93
N MET A 26 8.67 4.11 3.48
CA MET A 26 9.92 4.89 3.41
C MET A 26 10.43 5.06 1.98
N GLN A 27 10.25 4.06 1.11
CA GLN A 27 10.64 4.14 -0.29
C GLN A 27 9.71 5.07 -1.10
N ILE A 28 8.40 5.03 -0.82
CA ILE A 28 7.39 5.78 -1.57
C ILE A 28 7.31 7.23 -1.09
N LEU A 29 7.24 7.44 0.22
CA LEU A 29 6.94 8.73 0.87
C LEU A 29 8.12 9.33 1.64
N ASN A 30 9.22 8.59 1.80
CA ASN A 30 10.33 8.96 2.68
C ASN A 30 9.92 9.17 4.15
N GLN A 31 8.81 8.54 4.56
CA GLN A 31 8.26 8.59 5.91
C GLN A 31 7.62 7.25 6.26
N THR A 32 7.56 6.93 7.56
CA THR A 32 6.85 5.74 8.06
C THR A 32 5.35 6.02 8.15
N PRO A 33 4.48 5.00 8.14
CA PRO A 33 3.07 5.18 8.49
C PRO A 33 2.94 5.73 9.92
N THR A 34 1.84 6.42 10.23
CA THR A 34 1.50 6.81 11.61
C THR A 34 1.04 5.61 12.41
N PHE A 35 0.20 4.76 11.81
CA PHE A 35 -0.20 3.49 12.39
C PHE A 35 -0.17 2.38 11.34
N ILE A 36 0.12 1.16 11.77
CA ILE A 36 -0.23 -0.05 11.03
C ILE A 36 -1.18 -0.83 11.92
N LEU A 37 -2.41 -1.02 11.43
CA LEU A 37 -3.41 -1.82 12.10
C LEU A 37 -3.45 -3.22 11.49
N LYS A 38 -3.47 -4.25 12.31
CA LYS A 38 -3.78 -5.62 11.89
C LYS A 38 -5.29 -5.80 11.84
N THR A 39 -5.79 -6.23 10.69
CA THR A 39 -7.19 -6.62 10.48
C THR A 39 -7.30 -8.15 10.45
N ASN A 40 -8.53 -8.67 10.41
CA ASN A 40 -8.76 -10.11 10.36
C ASN A 40 -8.15 -10.76 9.10
N GLN A 41 -8.04 -10.02 7.99
CA GLN A 41 -7.59 -10.55 6.69
C GLN A 41 -6.32 -9.88 6.16
N GLY A 42 -5.80 -8.85 6.84
CA GLY A 42 -4.59 -8.17 6.42
C GLY A 42 -4.22 -6.99 7.30
N PHE A 43 -3.87 -5.85 6.69
CA PHE A 43 -3.37 -4.67 7.39
C PHE A 43 -3.90 -3.36 6.80
N GLN A 44 -3.99 -2.33 7.65
CA GLN A 44 -4.34 -0.97 7.26
C GLN A 44 -3.23 0.00 7.69
N LEU A 45 -2.61 0.66 6.72
CA LEU A 45 -1.57 1.67 6.97
C LEU A 45 -2.25 3.04 7.02
N TYR A 46 -2.09 3.74 8.13
CA TYR A 46 -2.63 5.08 8.35
C TYR A 46 -1.55 6.13 8.20
N PHE A 47 -1.88 7.16 7.45
CA PHE A 47 -1.08 8.36 7.25
C PHE A 47 -1.88 9.54 7.79
N VAL A 48 -1.69 9.87 9.07
CA VAL A 48 -2.44 10.94 9.74
C VAL A 48 -1.81 12.29 9.38
N LEU A 49 -2.65 13.24 8.98
CA LEU A 49 -2.23 14.57 8.60
C LEU A 49 -1.98 15.43 9.84
N GLU A 50 -0.94 16.25 9.80
CA GLU A 50 -0.68 17.25 10.85
C GLU A 50 -1.84 18.26 10.96
N LYS A 51 -2.37 18.68 9.81
CA LYS A 51 -3.51 19.60 9.71
C LYS A 51 -4.62 18.99 8.87
N PRO A 52 -5.89 19.07 9.33
CA PRO A 52 -7.00 18.55 8.56
C PRO A 52 -7.21 19.34 7.26
N VAL A 53 -7.63 18.64 6.22
CA VAL A 53 -8.02 19.27 4.95
C VAL A 53 -9.53 19.44 4.93
N PHE A 54 -9.98 20.69 4.94
CA PHE A 54 -11.40 21.00 4.93
C PHE A 54 -12.01 20.86 3.52
N ILE A 55 -13.16 20.21 3.46
CA ILE A 55 -13.95 20.06 2.23
C ILE A 55 -14.93 21.21 2.17
N SER A 56 -14.83 22.01 1.10
CA SER A 56 -15.78 23.07 0.79
C SER A 56 -16.47 22.76 -0.54
N ASN A 57 -17.76 23.09 -0.63
CA ASN A 57 -18.49 23.10 -1.89
C ASN A 57 -18.05 24.25 -2.81
N ALA A 58 -17.40 25.28 -2.26
CA ALA A 58 -16.82 26.38 -3.02
C ALA A 58 -15.83 25.81 -4.06
N HIS A 59 -15.92 26.33 -5.28
CA HIS A 59 -15.14 25.86 -6.44
C HIS A 59 -15.34 24.38 -6.79
N ASN A 60 -16.58 23.88 -6.67
CA ASN A 60 -16.97 22.54 -7.11
C ASN A 60 -16.07 21.46 -6.47
N PHE A 61 -15.99 21.48 -5.14
CA PHE A 61 -15.26 20.49 -4.33
C PHE A 61 -13.79 20.29 -4.76
N LYS A 62 -13.09 21.38 -5.10
CA LYS A 62 -11.68 21.33 -5.55
C LYS A 62 -10.76 20.61 -4.55
N SER A 63 -10.89 20.89 -3.25
CA SER A 63 -10.06 20.25 -2.22
C SER A 63 -10.28 18.73 -2.19
N LEU A 64 -11.54 18.28 -2.26
CA LEU A 64 -11.87 16.85 -2.34
C LEU A 64 -11.31 16.20 -3.60
N ARG A 65 -11.36 16.87 -4.76
CA ARG A 65 -10.79 16.33 -6.01
C ARG A 65 -9.29 16.12 -5.91
N VAL A 66 -8.56 17.09 -5.35
CA VAL A 66 -7.11 16.96 -5.13
C VAL A 66 -6.83 15.83 -4.14
N ALA A 67 -7.60 15.77 -3.04
CA ALA A 67 -7.42 14.74 -2.02
C ALA A 67 -7.67 13.33 -2.57
N LYS A 68 -8.73 13.12 -3.37
CA LYS A 68 -8.99 11.85 -4.06
C LYS A 68 -7.85 11.46 -4.99
N ARG A 69 -7.31 12.41 -5.75
CA ARG A 69 -6.17 12.14 -6.64
C ARG A 69 -4.92 11.69 -5.86
N ILE A 70 -4.67 12.29 -4.70
CA ILE A 70 -3.59 11.84 -3.80
C ILE A 70 -3.86 10.41 -3.33
N ALA A 71 -5.07 10.09 -2.89
CA ALA A 71 -5.44 8.74 -2.44
C ALA A 71 -5.26 7.69 -3.55
N THR A 72 -5.73 7.94 -4.78
CA THR A 72 -5.53 7.04 -5.91
C THR A 72 -4.04 6.79 -6.18
N ASN A 73 -3.25 7.87 -6.24
CA ASN A 73 -1.82 7.76 -6.51
C ASN A 73 -1.10 6.98 -5.42
N LEU A 74 -1.46 7.17 -4.15
CA LEU A 74 -0.93 6.38 -3.04
C LEU A 74 -1.27 4.90 -3.22
N LYS A 75 -2.55 4.55 -3.45
CA LYS A 75 -2.96 3.15 -3.68
C LYS A 75 -2.20 2.51 -4.84
N GLN A 76 -2.02 3.22 -5.95
CA GLN A 76 -1.24 2.73 -7.09
C GLN A 76 0.25 2.52 -6.71
N ALA A 77 0.88 3.52 -6.10
CA ALA A 77 2.30 3.42 -5.71
C ALA A 77 2.55 2.30 -4.68
N PHE A 78 1.66 2.12 -3.71
CA PHE A 78 1.77 1.04 -2.74
C PHE A 78 1.47 -0.33 -3.36
N ALA A 79 0.53 -0.42 -4.31
CA ALA A 79 0.27 -1.67 -5.03
C ALA A 79 1.46 -2.12 -5.91
N GLU A 80 2.29 -1.19 -6.39
CA GLU A 80 3.55 -1.51 -7.07
C GLU A 80 4.61 -2.09 -6.11
N ALA A 81 4.55 -1.75 -4.82
CA ALA A 81 5.58 -2.12 -3.84
C ALA A 81 5.17 -3.28 -2.90
N LEU A 82 3.88 -3.46 -2.65
CA LEU A 82 3.32 -4.43 -1.71
C LEU A 82 2.27 -5.32 -2.42
N PRO A 83 2.29 -6.64 -2.18
CA PRO A 83 1.25 -7.51 -2.69
C PRO A 83 -0.06 -7.29 -1.93
N GLY A 84 -1.20 -7.49 -2.61
CA GLY A 84 -2.53 -7.49 -1.98
C GLY A 84 -3.06 -6.11 -1.56
N VAL A 85 -2.53 -5.01 -2.10
CA VAL A 85 -3.09 -3.68 -1.87
C VAL A 85 -4.41 -3.52 -2.64
N ASP A 86 -5.49 -3.16 -1.94
CA ASP A 86 -6.79 -2.89 -2.57
C ASP A 86 -6.79 -1.53 -3.28
N LYS A 87 -6.65 -1.55 -4.62
CA LYS A 87 -6.76 -0.35 -5.47
C LYS A 87 -8.19 0.21 -5.51
N GLY A 88 -9.19 -0.66 -5.35
CA GLY A 88 -10.61 -0.38 -5.45
C GLY A 88 -11.27 0.10 -4.16
N CYS A 89 -10.55 0.09 -3.03
CA CYS A 89 -11.09 0.57 -1.76
C CYS A 89 -11.44 2.07 -1.82
N ASN A 90 -12.45 2.47 -1.05
CA ASN A 90 -12.92 3.84 -1.03
C ASN A 90 -11.88 4.79 -0.40
N ASP A 91 -11.54 5.88 -1.10
CA ASP A 91 -10.51 6.84 -0.68
C ASP A 91 -10.70 7.41 0.74
N PHE A 92 -11.96 7.59 1.17
CA PHE A 92 -12.34 8.15 2.48
C PHE A 92 -13.50 7.36 3.10
N GLY A 93 -13.50 6.04 2.91
CA GLY A 93 -14.53 5.13 3.40
C GLY A 93 -14.43 4.80 4.90
N PHE A 94 -15.16 3.76 5.30
CA PHE A 94 -15.10 3.25 6.66
C PHE A 94 -13.94 2.26 6.81
N PHE A 95 -12.92 2.66 7.58
CA PHE A 95 -11.77 1.83 7.93
C PHE A 95 -11.80 1.45 9.41
N ARG A 96 -10.95 0.51 9.84
CA ARG A 96 -10.96 -0.02 11.21
C ARG A 96 -10.43 1.03 12.20
N MET A 97 -11.13 1.25 13.29
CA MET A 97 -10.67 2.18 14.32
C MET A 97 -9.41 1.63 15.03
N PRO A 98 -8.35 2.43 15.19
CA PRO A 98 -7.19 2.06 16.01
C PRO A 98 -7.60 1.74 17.45
N ASN A 99 -7.07 0.65 18.00
CA ASN A 99 -7.22 0.24 19.39
C ASN A 99 -5.99 -0.52 19.87
N LEU A 100 -5.89 -0.75 21.18
CA LEU A 100 -4.72 -1.40 21.81
C LEU A 100 -4.43 -2.82 21.30
N GLN A 101 -5.40 -3.49 20.68
CA GLN A 101 -5.26 -4.87 20.22
C GLN A 101 -4.86 -4.97 18.75
N ASN A 102 -5.27 -4.00 17.92
CA ASN A 102 -5.04 -4.02 16.49
C ASN A 102 -3.82 -3.19 16.04
N ILE A 103 -3.33 -2.25 16.84
CA ILE A 103 -2.12 -1.48 16.51
C ILE A 103 -0.91 -2.41 16.61
N VAL A 104 -0.25 -2.65 15.48
CA VAL A 104 1.00 -3.42 15.40
C VAL A 104 2.23 -2.53 15.17
N PHE A 105 2.03 -1.30 14.72
CA PHE A 105 3.05 -0.26 14.63
C PHE A 105 2.42 1.11 14.90
N GLU A 106 3.16 1.97 15.60
CA GLU A 106 2.76 3.32 15.97
C GLU A 106 3.97 4.25 15.86
N ASN A 107 3.78 5.37 15.15
CA ASN A 107 4.70 6.50 15.11
C ASN A 107 3.90 7.81 15.01
N THR A 108 3.51 8.34 16.17
CA THR A 108 2.74 9.60 16.27
C THR A 108 3.61 10.85 16.21
N GLU A 109 4.93 10.72 16.32
CA GLU A 109 5.86 11.85 16.40
C GLU A 109 6.09 12.56 15.07
N ASN A 110 5.77 11.89 13.95
CA ASN A 110 6.00 12.40 12.61
C ASN A 110 4.70 12.36 11.77
N PRO A 111 3.74 13.29 12.04
CA PRO A 111 2.54 13.39 11.24
C PRO A 111 2.85 13.85 9.81
N MET A 112 2.00 13.47 8.87
CA MET A 112 2.18 13.77 7.46
C MET A 112 1.79 15.22 7.15
N ASP A 113 2.68 15.95 6.49
CA ASP A 113 2.34 17.24 5.91
C ASP A 113 1.56 17.05 4.58
N TYR A 114 0.40 17.69 4.49
CA TYR A 114 -0.45 17.63 3.30
C TYR A 114 0.22 18.24 2.07
N GLN A 115 1.02 19.30 2.24
CA GLN A 115 1.68 19.95 1.11
C GLN A 115 2.78 19.07 0.50
N SER A 116 3.47 18.31 1.34
CA SER A 116 4.42 17.27 0.95
C SER A 116 3.72 16.15 0.15
N LEU A 117 2.58 15.65 0.63
CA LEU A 117 1.77 14.65 -0.10
C LEU A 117 1.26 15.17 -1.45
N MET A 118 0.82 16.42 -1.52
CA MET A 118 0.38 17.04 -2.77
C MET A 118 1.53 17.16 -3.77
N THR A 119 2.71 17.55 -3.32
CA THR A 119 3.93 17.69 -4.15
C THR A 119 4.40 16.32 -4.65
N TRP A 120 4.41 15.33 -3.77
CA TRP A 120 4.69 13.94 -4.12
C TRP A 120 3.71 13.41 -5.18
N SER A 121 2.40 13.59 -4.96
CA SER A 121 1.34 13.11 -5.86
C SER A 121 1.41 13.75 -7.25
N LYS A 122 1.77 15.04 -7.32
CA LYS A 122 2.04 15.72 -8.59
C LYS A 122 3.22 15.07 -9.32
N THR A 123 4.31 14.82 -8.60
CA THR A 123 5.53 14.18 -9.15
C THR A 123 5.26 12.76 -9.61
N TYR A 124 4.47 11.98 -8.86
CA TYR A 124 4.03 10.64 -9.24
C TYR A 124 3.19 10.69 -10.52
N THR A 125 2.20 11.58 -10.58
CA THR A 125 1.34 11.77 -11.77
C THR A 125 2.18 12.13 -13.00
N GLU A 126 3.15 13.04 -12.90
CA GLU A 126 3.99 13.44 -14.04
C GLU A 126 4.87 12.28 -14.56
N LYS A 127 5.22 11.32 -13.72
CA LYS A 127 6.02 10.14 -14.09
C LYS A 127 5.17 9.05 -14.74
N HIS A 128 4.03 8.70 -14.12
CA HIS A 128 3.20 7.56 -14.49
C HIS A 128 2.09 7.92 -15.49
N HIS A 129 1.60 9.16 -15.48
CA HIS A 129 0.54 9.65 -16.34
C HIS A 129 1.05 10.77 -17.24
N ARG A 130 2.04 10.46 -18.09
CA ARG A 130 2.43 11.38 -19.17
C ARG A 130 1.30 11.35 -20.21
N PRO A 131 0.48 12.40 -20.37
CA PRO A 131 -0.32 12.48 -21.58
C PRO A 131 0.69 12.59 -22.72
N GLY A 132 0.78 11.57 -23.56
CA GLY A 132 1.43 11.71 -24.86
C GLY A 132 0.83 12.93 -25.57
N LEU A 133 1.65 13.66 -26.32
CA LEU A 133 1.15 14.67 -27.24
C LEU A 133 0.21 13.94 -28.22
N LYS A 134 -1.10 14.04 -28.00
CA LYS A 134 -2.11 13.62 -28.95
C LYS A 134 -2.59 14.87 -29.67
N LEU A 135 -2.56 14.84 -31.00
CA LEU A 135 -3.21 15.85 -31.82
C LEU A 135 -4.70 15.78 -31.47
N VAL A 136 -5.19 16.74 -30.69
CA VAL A 136 -6.63 16.86 -30.43
C VAL A 136 -7.25 17.37 -31.72
N HIS A 137 -7.81 16.45 -32.51
CA HIS A 137 -8.73 16.84 -33.57
C HIS A 137 -9.91 17.53 -32.89
N SER A 138 -10.21 18.76 -33.29
CA SER A 138 -11.37 19.51 -32.83
C SER A 138 -12.64 18.91 -33.41
N GLN A 139 -13.05 17.74 -32.93
CA GLN A 139 -14.41 17.27 -33.10
C GLN A 139 -15.14 17.52 -31.79
N SER A 140 -16.05 18.48 -31.84
CA SER A 140 -16.89 18.99 -30.75
C SER A 140 -17.98 18.01 -30.29
N VAL A 141 -17.94 16.76 -30.73
CA VAL A 141 -18.85 15.69 -30.30
C VAL A 141 -17.98 14.57 -29.73
N PHE A 142 -17.75 14.61 -28.42
CA PHE A 142 -17.13 13.49 -27.74
C PHE A 142 -18.09 12.28 -27.83
N PRO A 143 -17.60 11.08 -28.21
CA PRO A 143 -18.44 9.89 -28.27
C PRO A 143 -19.01 9.60 -26.87
N LYS A 144 -20.30 9.23 -26.82
CA LYS A 144 -20.97 8.90 -25.55
C LYS A 144 -20.19 7.81 -24.84
N ALA A 145 -20.13 7.84 -23.51
CA ALA A 145 -19.37 6.86 -22.73
C ALA A 145 -19.79 5.41 -23.08
N THR A 146 -21.08 5.20 -23.37
CA THR A 146 -21.65 3.91 -23.80
C THR A 146 -21.19 3.42 -25.18
N GLU A 147 -20.72 4.34 -26.04
CA GLU A 147 -20.23 4.04 -27.40
C GLU A 147 -18.72 3.72 -27.42
N GLN A 148 -18.04 3.90 -26.29
CA GLN A 148 -16.60 3.67 -26.19
C GLN A 148 -16.30 2.17 -26.08
N LYS A 149 -15.16 1.75 -26.68
CA LYS A 149 -14.73 0.33 -26.71
C LYS A 149 -14.65 -0.30 -25.32
N TRP A 150 -14.21 0.46 -24.31
CA TRP A 150 -14.10 -0.05 -22.93
C TRP A 150 -15.46 -0.42 -22.33
N PHE A 151 -16.55 0.29 -22.71
CA PHE A 151 -17.89 0.02 -22.19
C PHE A 151 -18.40 -1.34 -22.68
N GLN A 152 -18.21 -1.61 -23.97
CA GLN A 152 -18.54 -2.89 -24.58
C GLN A 152 -17.71 -4.05 -24.01
N ARG A 153 -16.44 -3.81 -23.67
CA ARG A 153 -15.63 -4.82 -23.00
C ARG A 153 -16.12 -5.11 -21.59
N LEU A 154 -16.41 -4.06 -20.82
CA LEU A 154 -16.84 -4.18 -19.43
C LEU A 154 -18.20 -4.89 -19.32
N ILE A 155 -19.16 -4.56 -20.18
CA ILE A 155 -20.50 -5.18 -20.15
C ILE A 155 -20.47 -6.67 -20.55
N GLN A 156 -19.43 -7.11 -21.26
CA GLN A 156 -19.24 -8.51 -21.67
C GLN A 156 -18.53 -9.36 -20.61
N LEU A 157 -17.97 -8.74 -19.55
CA LEU A 157 -17.30 -9.48 -18.49
C LEU A 157 -18.31 -10.28 -17.66
N THR A 158 -18.13 -11.60 -17.61
CA THR A 158 -18.99 -12.52 -16.84
C THR A 158 -18.32 -13.05 -15.58
N ASN A 159 -17.00 -12.96 -15.50
CA ASN A 159 -16.14 -13.54 -14.45
C ASN A 159 -15.86 -12.57 -13.28
N ILE A 160 -16.56 -11.44 -13.18
CA ILE A 160 -16.32 -10.45 -12.12
C ILE A 160 -16.77 -11.03 -10.78
N ARG A 161 -15.81 -11.22 -9.87
CA ARG A 161 -16.05 -11.78 -8.53
C ARG A 161 -16.06 -10.67 -7.49
N GLY A 162 -16.88 -10.83 -6.46
CA GLY A 162 -16.82 -9.98 -5.27
C GLY A 162 -15.92 -10.62 -4.22
N HIS A 163 -14.60 -10.48 -4.34
CA HIS A 163 -13.68 -10.82 -3.24
C HIS A 163 -13.15 -9.54 -2.59
N GLN A 164 -12.79 -9.62 -1.30
CA GLN A 164 -12.15 -8.49 -0.61
C GLN A 164 -10.83 -8.16 -1.33
N GLY A 165 -10.55 -6.88 -1.55
CA GLY A 165 -9.31 -6.41 -2.17
C GLY A 165 -9.26 -6.32 -3.70
N GLN A 166 -10.39 -6.57 -4.38
CA GLN A 166 -10.47 -6.51 -5.84
C GLN A 166 -11.65 -5.64 -6.28
N TYR A 167 -11.61 -5.17 -7.54
CA TYR A 167 -12.73 -4.45 -8.12
C TYR A 167 -13.97 -5.37 -8.18
N GLY A 168 -14.91 -5.17 -7.26
CA GLY A 168 -16.08 -6.03 -7.16
C GLY A 168 -17.18 -5.74 -8.18
N ARG A 169 -18.19 -6.61 -8.17
CA ARG A 169 -19.42 -6.50 -8.98
C ARG A 169 -20.13 -5.16 -8.82
N ASN A 170 -20.24 -4.66 -7.58
CA ASN A 170 -20.82 -3.34 -7.29
C ASN A 170 -20.01 -2.20 -7.93
N ASN A 171 -18.68 -2.31 -7.97
CA ASN A 171 -17.84 -1.30 -8.62
C ASN A 171 -18.06 -1.30 -10.14
N ALA A 172 -18.18 -2.48 -10.74
CA ALA A 172 -18.49 -2.63 -12.17
C ALA A 172 -19.88 -2.10 -12.53
N ALA A 173 -20.92 -2.53 -11.80
CA ALA A 173 -22.29 -2.05 -12.00
C ALA A 173 -22.40 -0.54 -11.81
N PHE A 174 -21.73 0.03 -10.79
CA PHE A 174 -21.74 1.47 -10.56
C PHE A 174 -21.00 2.24 -11.67
N THR A 175 -19.89 1.70 -12.17
CA THR A 175 -19.13 2.31 -13.28
C THR A 175 -19.96 2.31 -14.57
N LEU A 176 -20.66 1.23 -14.89
CA LEU A 176 -21.59 1.14 -16.02
C LEU A 176 -22.78 2.10 -15.86
N ALA A 177 -23.40 2.14 -14.67
CA ALA A 177 -24.51 3.05 -14.37
C ALA A 177 -24.11 4.52 -14.58
N LEU A 178 -22.93 4.92 -14.11
CA LEU A 178 -22.40 6.27 -14.32
C LEU A 178 -22.12 6.58 -15.79
N ALA A 179 -21.70 5.59 -16.57
CA ALA A 179 -21.50 5.74 -18.01
C ALA A 179 -22.83 5.98 -18.73
N CYS A 180 -23.88 5.22 -18.38
CA CYS A 180 -25.24 5.43 -18.89
C CYS A 180 -25.78 6.82 -18.53
N TYR A 181 -25.65 7.22 -17.26
CA TYR A 181 -26.05 8.55 -16.79
C TYR A 181 -25.34 9.67 -17.57
N SER A 182 -24.01 9.61 -17.68
CA SER A 182 -23.23 10.62 -18.42
C SER A 182 -23.50 10.65 -19.94
N SER A 183 -24.05 9.55 -20.48
CA SER A 183 -24.43 9.43 -21.89
C SER A 183 -25.87 9.88 -22.17
N GLY A 184 -26.60 10.30 -21.14
CA GLY A 184 -27.97 10.77 -21.22
C GLY A 184 -29.01 9.66 -21.35
N LYS A 185 -28.70 8.42 -20.96
CA LYS A 185 -29.68 7.32 -20.90
C LYS A 185 -30.62 7.51 -19.71
N GLU A 186 -31.89 7.18 -19.88
CA GLU A 186 -32.87 7.25 -18.79
C GLU A 186 -32.58 6.19 -17.72
N GLU A 187 -33.08 6.43 -16.50
CA GLU A 187 -32.88 5.55 -15.35
C GLU A 187 -33.40 4.12 -15.62
N ALA A 188 -34.56 4.00 -16.26
CA ALA A 188 -35.15 2.73 -16.66
C ALA A 188 -34.32 2.00 -17.72
N GLU A 189 -33.83 2.71 -18.74
CA GLU A 189 -32.99 2.12 -19.79
C GLU A 189 -31.64 1.63 -19.22
N ALA A 190 -31.07 2.36 -18.26
CA ALA A 190 -29.88 1.92 -17.55
C ALA A 190 -30.14 0.71 -16.65
N PHE A 191 -31.33 0.61 -16.07
CA PHE A 191 -31.73 -0.53 -15.25
C PHE A 191 -31.80 -1.80 -16.09
N ASP A 192 -32.48 -1.77 -17.23
CA ASP A 192 -32.60 -2.92 -18.13
C ASP A 192 -31.21 -3.40 -18.60
N LEU A 193 -30.32 -2.46 -18.94
CA LEU A 193 -28.95 -2.78 -19.35
C LEU A 193 -28.15 -3.43 -18.21
N LEU A 194 -28.25 -2.89 -17.00
CA LEU A 194 -27.54 -3.44 -15.85
C LEU A 194 -28.14 -4.76 -15.37
N ASP A 195 -29.44 -4.97 -15.51
CA ASP A 195 -30.11 -6.23 -15.17
C ASP A 195 -29.67 -7.35 -16.11
N GLN A 196 -29.55 -7.07 -17.42
CA GLN A 196 -28.94 -7.98 -18.40
C GLN A 196 -27.48 -8.27 -18.06
N PHE A 197 -26.68 -7.24 -17.77
CA PHE A 197 -25.30 -7.41 -17.33
C PHE A 197 -25.21 -8.29 -16.07
N ASN A 198 -26.05 -8.03 -15.07
CA ASN A 198 -26.07 -8.77 -13.81
C ASN A 198 -26.48 -10.24 -14.02
N THR A 199 -27.42 -10.50 -14.92
CA THR A 199 -27.85 -11.85 -15.29
C THR A 199 -26.72 -12.64 -15.96
N ASN A 200 -25.85 -11.97 -16.72
CA ASN A 200 -24.70 -12.59 -17.37
C ASN A 200 -23.51 -12.84 -16.42
N LEU A 201 -23.52 -12.30 -15.20
CA LEU A 201 -22.46 -12.56 -14.22
C LEU A 201 -22.56 -13.98 -13.67
N GLN A 202 -21.42 -14.67 -13.55
CA GLN A 202 -21.33 -15.98 -12.88
C GLN A 202 -21.84 -15.93 -11.43
N THR A 203 -21.69 -14.78 -10.77
CA THR A 203 -22.21 -14.52 -9.42
C THR A 203 -22.99 -13.21 -9.41
N PRO A 204 -24.31 -13.20 -9.63
CA PRO A 204 -25.09 -11.95 -9.68
C PRO A 204 -25.14 -11.24 -8.34
N ILE A 205 -25.40 -9.93 -8.37
CA ILE A 205 -25.76 -9.11 -7.19
C ILE A 205 -27.28 -9.09 -7.01
N SER A 206 -27.75 -8.78 -5.80
CA SER A 206 -29.18 -8.72 -5.54
C SER A 206 -29.83 -7.51 -6.23
N GLN A 207 -31.08 -7.64 -6.68
CA GLN A 207 -31.83 -6.51 -7.28
C GLN A 207 -31.85 -5.27 -6.36
N ARG A 208 -31.98 -5.48 -5.04
CA ARG A 208 -31.93 -4.39 -4.06
C ARG A 208 -30.59 -3.64 -4.06
N GLU A 209 -29.48 -4.34 -4.29
CA GLU A 209 -28.16 -3.70 -4.42
C GLU A 209 -28.04 -2.97 -5.76
N LEU A 210 -28.57 -3.56 -6.84
CA LEU A 210 -28.59 -2.93 -8.14
C LEU A 210 -29.38 -1.62 -8.14
N ASP A 211 -30.55 -1.59 -7.51
CA ASP A 211 -31.35 -0.37 -7.30
C ASP A 211 -30.57 0.70 -6.53
N LYS A 212 -29.81 0.30 -5.50
CA LYS A 212 -28.99 1.24 -4.72
C LYS A 212 -27.87 1.83 -5.55
N VAL A 213 -27.22 1.01 -6.37
CA VAL A 213 -26.16 1.42 -7.29
C VAL A 213 -26.70 2.42 -8.29
N LEU A 214 -27.87 2.14 -8.87
CA LEU A 214 -28.49 2.94 -9.90
C LEU A 214 -29.00 4.28 -9.36
N LYS A 215 -29.72 4.28 -8.23
CA LYS A 215 -30.09 5.50 -7.50
C LYS A 215 -28.88 6.36 -7.12
N SER A 216 -27.77 5.72 -6.75
CA SER A 216 -26.54 6.43 -6.42
C SER A 216 -25.94 7.11 -7.65
N ALA A 217 -25.93 6.43 -8.80
CA ALA A 217 -25.40 6.97 -10.05
C ALA A 217 -26.25 8.14 -10.57
N TYR A 218 -27.57 8.00 -10.56
CA TYR A 218 -28.54 9.00 -11.03
C TYR A 218 -28.83 10.13 -10.02
N SER A 219 -28.21 10.10 -8.84
CA SER A 219 -28.38 11.16 -7.82
C SER A 219 -27.85 12.55 -8.22
N GLY A 220 -27.21 12.68 -9.39
CA GLY A 220 -26.57 13.92 -9.86
C GLY A 220 -25.25 14.28 -9.15
N LYS A 221 -24.87 13.52 -8.11
CA LYS A 221 -23.63 13.73 -7.35
C LYS A 221 -22.37 13.38 -8.15
N TYR A 222 -22.51 12.52 -9.15
CA TYR A 222 -21.42 12.01 -9.97
C TYR A 222 -21.62 12.45 -11.41
N GLN A 223 -20.53 12.79 -12.11
CA GLN A 223 -20.58 13.38 -13.45
C GLN A 223 -20.28 12.36 -14.57
N GLY A 224 -19.82 11.15 -14.22
CA GLY A 224 -19.49 10.10 -15.18
C GLY A 224 -18.59 9.02 -14.59
N ALA A 225 -18.37 7.97 -15.38
CA ALA A 225 -17.57 6.80 -15.01
C ALA A 225 -16.08 7.15 -14.84
N ASN A 226 -15.46 6.70 -13.76
CA ASN A 226 -14.05 6.99 -13.46
C ASN A 226 -13.10 6.06 -14.24
N LEU A 227 -12.13 6.63 -14.95
CA LEU A 227 -11.10 5.93 -15.71
C LEU A 227 -10.34 4.90 -14.87
N ASP A 228 -9.91 5.27 -13.67
CA ASP A 228 -9.10 4.39 -12.81
C ASP A 228 -9.90 3.13 -12.40
N TYR A 229 -11.22 3.27 -12.26
CA TYR A 229 -12.10 2.13 -11.99
C TYR A 229 -12.31 1.29 -13.24
N ILE A 230 -12.52 1.91 -14.41
CA ILE A 230 -12.65 1.19 -15.69
C ILE A 230 -11.41 0.35 -15.96
N GLN A 231 -10.22 0.98 -15.93
CA GLN A 231 -8.95 0.28 -16.13
C GLN A 231 -8.74 -0.79 -15.06
N GLY A 232 -8.95 -0.46 -13.79
CA GLY A 232 -8.77 -1.41 -12.71
C GLY A 232 -9.67 -2.66 -12.83
N ILE A 233 -10.95 -2.50 -13.19
CA ILE A 233 -11.86 -3.62 -13.44
C ILE A 233 -11.35 -4.46 -14.60
N LEU A 234 -11.09 -3.82 -15.75
CA LEU A 234 -10.71 -4.55 -16.94
C LEU A 234 -9.35 -5.25 -16.76
N GLU A 235 -8.33 -4.61 -16.17
CA GLU A 235 -7.04 -5.23 -15.81
C GLU A 235 -7.20 -6.45 -14.88
N THR A 236 -8.21 -6.44 -14.00
CA THR A 236 -8.41 -7.53 -13.03
C THR A 236 -9.06 -8.75 -13.68
N TYR A 237 -9.92 -8.58 -14.69
CA TYR A 237 -10.78 -9.65 -15.21
C TYR A 237 -10.63 -9.95 -16.70
N GLU A 238 -9.99 -9.07 -17.47
CA GLU A 238 -9.68 -9.23 -18.90
C GLU A 238 -8.26 -9.83 -19.02
N THR A 239 -8.15 -11.11 -19.42
CA THR A 239 -6.88 -11.86 -19.42
C THR A 239 -5.93 -11.52 -20.57
N ASP A 240 -6.39 -10.79 -21.59
CA ASP A 240 -5.60 -10.45 -22.78
C ASP A 240 -5.90 -9.00 -23.20
N ASN A 241 -5.08 -8.03 -22.79
CA ASN A 241 -4.71 -6.85 -23.61
C ASN A 241 -3.96 -5.77 -22.80
N THR A 242 -2.88 -5.26 -23.38
CA THR A 242 -2.32 -3.95 -23.05
C THR A 242 -3.25 -2.84 -23.55
N TYR A 243 -3.79 -2.00 -22.66
CA TYR A 243 -4.62 -0.86 -23.04
C TYR A 243 -3.82 0.14 -23.88
N GLU A 244 -4.26 0.41 -25.11
CA GLU A 244 -4.07 1.74 -25.67
C GLU A 244 -4.86 2.71 -24.79
N HIS A 245 -4.18 3.70 -24.20
CA HIS A 245 -4.80 4.73 -23.36
C HIS A 245 -6.00 5.39 -24.08
N SER A 246 -7.19 4.85 -23.87
CA SER A 246 -8.44 5.52 -24.16
C SER A 246 -8.65 6.50 -23.02
N ALA A 247 -8.47 7.78 -23.34
CA ALA A 247 -8.68 8.85 -22.39
C ALA A 247 -10.17 8.91 -22.09
N ALA A 248 -10.60 8.42 -20.92
CA ALA A 248 -11.88 8.84 -20.38
C ALA A 248 -11.73 10.34 -20.07
N PHE A 249 -12.28 11.17 -20.95
CA PHE A 249 -12.34 12.61 -20.79
C PHE A 249 -13.34 12.93 -19.68
N ILE A 250 -12.83 13.04 -18.47
CA ILE A 250 -13.49 13.83 -17.43
C ILE A 250 -12.64 15.10 -17.31
N PHE A 251 -13.28 16.25 -17.47
CA PHE A 251 -12.73 17.61 -17.53
C PHE A 251 -12.29 18.10 -18.93
N SER A 252 -12.96 19.17 -19.36
CA SER A 252 -12.52 20.07 -20.43
C SER A 252 -11.10 20.56 -20.14
N LYS A 253 -10.10 19.95 -20.78
CA LYS A 253 -8.80 20.59 -20.92
C LYS A 253 -8.90 21.61 -22.04
N THR A 254 -9.30 22.83 -21.72
CA THR A 254 -8.86 23.99 -22.51
C THR A 254 -7.36 24.13 -22.25
N GLY A 255 -6.57 23.32 -22.95
CA GLY A 255 -5.12 23.32 -22.87
C GLY A 255 -4.57 24.08 -24.06
N ASN A 256 -4.04 25.28 -23.80
CA ASN A 256 -3.24 26.02 -24.77
C ASN A 256 -2.13 25.13 -25.33
N ARG A 257 -1.84 25.28 -26.63
CA ARG A 257 -0.72 24.65 -27.33
C ARG A 257 0.58 25.18 -26.74
N VAL A 258 1.06 24.58 -25.66
CA VAL A 258 2.36 24.92 -25.09
C VAL A 258 3.40 24.00 -25.72
N PHE A 259 4.24 24.56 -26.59
CA PHE A 259 5.47 23.90 -27.01
C PHE A 259 6.35 23.68 -25.77
N ARG A 260 6.43 22.45 -25.30
CA ARG A 260 7.30 22.07 -24.19
C ARG A 260 8.53 21.37 -24.76
N LYS A 261 9.72 21.90 -24.48
CA LYS A 261 10.97 21.20 -24.78
C LYS A 261 11.01 19.89 -24.00
N HIS A 262 10.99 18.76 -24.69
CA HIS A 262 11.07 17.44 -24.06
C HIS A 262 12.41 17.29 -23.33
N LYS A 263 12.39 16.61 -22.18
CA LYS A 263 13.62 16.23 -21.47
C LYS A 263 14.39 15.28 -22.41
N LYS A 264 15.59 15.67 -22.84
CA LYS A 264 16.49 14.81 -23.63
C LYS A 264 16.70 13.46 -22.95
N ALA A 265 16.99 12.39 -23.68
CA ALA A 265 17.34 11.11 -23.07
C ALA A 265 18.58 11.26 -22.17
N ARG A 266 18.75 10.39 -21.16
CA ARG A 266 19.90 10.50 -20.23
C ARG A 266 21.23 10.38 -20.97
N GLU A 267 21.29 9.48 -21.95
CA GLU A 267 22.47 9.20 -22.78
C GLU A 267 22.88 10.38 -23.67
N GLU A 268 21.93 11.20 -24.09
CA GLU A 268 22.17 12.40 -24.89
C GLU A 268 22.61 13.62 -24.06
N ARG A 269 22.58 13.51 -22.72
CA ARG A 269 22.92 14.61 -21.82
C ARG A 269 24.39 14.51 -21.39
N LYS A 270 25.08 15.65 -21.42
CA LYS A 270 26.44 15.78 -20.89
C LYS A 270 26.53 15.51 -19.37
N TYR A 271 25.48 15.87 -18.63
CA TYR A 271 25.41 15.69 -17.18
C TYR A 271 24.07 15.07 -16.77
N SER A 272 24.13 14.06 -15.89
CA SER A 272 22.94 13.46 -15.26
C SER A 272 22.53 14.26 -14.02
N HIS A 273 21.25 14.22 -13.66
CA HIS A 273 20.74 14.92 -12.48
C HIS A 273 21.12 14.18 -11.18
N PHE A 274 21.30 14.91 -10.08
CA PHE A 274 21.63 14.30 -8.78
C PHE A 274 20.57 13.31 -8.30
N THR A 275 19.29 13.58 -8.55
CA THR A 275 18.19 12.64 -8.25
C THR A 275 18.25 11.34 -9.06
N GLU A 276 18.87 11.36 -10.25
CA GLU A 276 19.08 10.15 -11.05
C GLU A 276 20.23 9.34 -10.43
N TRP A 277 21.31 9.99 -10.02
CA TRP A 277 22.42 9.34 -9.31
C TRP A 277 22.05 8.79 -7.94
N GLU A 278 21.21 9.50 -7.18
CA GLU A 278 20.68 9.02 -5.89
C GLU A 278 19.91 7.71 -6.07
N LYS A 279 19.08 7.62 -7.11
CA LYS A 279 18.36 6.39 -7.46
C LYS A 279 19.28 5.25 -7.87
N ASP A 280 20.30 5.53 -8.68
CA ASP A 280 21.26 4.50 -9.08
C ASP A 280 22.01 3.95 -7.86
N LEU A 281 22.38 4.82 -6.93
CA LEU A 281 23.03 4.45 -5.67
C LEU A 281 22.09 3.66 -4.75
N GLU A 282 20.82 4.04 -4.63
CA GLU A 282 19.81 3.24 -3.92
C GLU A 282 19.66 1.84 -4.50
N ALA A 283 19.52 1.72 -5.83
CA ALA A 283 19.39 0.43 -6.50
C ALA A 283 20.63 -0.44 -6.31
N TYR A 284 21.82 0.17 -6.34
CA TYR A 284 23.08 -0.51 -6.06
C TYR A 284 23.12 -1.05 -4.62
N LEU A 285 22.80 -0.21 -3.63
CA LEU A 285 22.80 -0.63 -2.22
C LEU A 285 21.78 -1.73 -1.96
N GLN A 286 20.58 -1.65 -2.53
CA GLN A 286 19.56 -2.70 -2.41
C GLN A 286 20.01 -4.04 -2.99
N LYS A 287 20.81 -4.03 -4.06
CA LYS A 287 21.32 -5.24 -4.70
C LYS A 287 22.51 -5.86 -3.95
N HIS A 288 23.35 -5.03 -3.35
CA HIS A 288 24.63 -5.45 -2.76
C HIS A 288 24.59 -5.67 -1.24
N ILE A 289 23.58 -5.15 -0.54
CA ILE A 289 23.38 -5.43 0.88
C ILE A 289 22.67 -6.78 1.03
N LEU A 290 23.35 -7.75 1.64
CA LEU A 290 22.78 -9.06 1.95
C LEU A 290 21.71 -8.99 3.05
N SER A 291 20.79 -9.95 3.05
CA SER A 291 19.77 -10.06 4.09
C SER A 291 20.41 -10.17 5.48
N GLY A 292 20.13 -9.20 6.36
CA GLY A 292 20.68 -9.11 7.72
C GLY A 292 21.93 -8.23 7.86
N GLN A 293 22.51 -7.75 6.75
CA GLN A 293 23.57 -6.74 6.78
C GLN A 293 22.94 -5.33 6.77
N THR A 294 23.41 -4.45 7.66
CA THR A 294 22.90 -3.07 7.77
C THR A 294 23.64 -2.10 6.87
N PHE A 295 24.96 -2.26 6.75
CA PHE A 295 25.83 -1.36 6.01
C PHE A 295 26.71 -2.14 5.04
N LEU A 296 26.85 -1.59 3.83
CA LEU A 296 27.85 -2.01 2.87
C LEU A 296 29.16 -1.26 3.17
N GLU A 297 30.25 -1.99 3.35
CA GLU A 297 31.59 -1.44 3.52
C GLU A 297 32.30 -1.38 2.17
N THR A 298 32.48 -0.18 1.61
CA THR A 298 33.24 0.02 0.36
C THR A 298 34.01 1.33 0.39
N SER A 299 35.00 1.51 -0.47
CA SER A 299 35.59 2.83 -0.68
C SER A 299 34.71 3.68 -1.60
N GLN A 300 34.68 5.01 -1.38
CA GLN A 300 33.95 5.92 -2.26
C GLN A 300 34.49 5.92 -3.72
N ARG A 301 35.74 5.51 -3.93
CA ARG A 301 36.33 5.43 -5.27
C ARG A 301 35.80 4.21 -6.02
N GLU A 302 35.82 3.04 -5.38
CA GLU A 302 35.24 1.81 -5.94
C GLU A 302 33.75 1.99 -6.21
N LEU A 303 33.02 2.63 -5.30
CA LEU A 303 31.60 2.93 -5.50
C LEU A 303 31.35 3.83 -6.72
N ALA A 304 32.17 4.86 -6.90
CA ALA A 304 32.08 5.76 -8.05
C ALA A 304 32.35 5.03 -9.37
N GLU A 305 33.32 4.12 -9.37
CA GLU A 305 33.67 3.29 -10.53
C GLU A 305 32.56 2.29 -10.86
N ALA A 306 32.03 1.58 -9.85
CA ALA A 306 30.93 0.62 -10.02
C ALA A 306 29.67 1.26 -10.61
N LEU A 307 29.34 2.49 -10.17
CA LEU A 307 28.20 3.27 -10.67
C LEU A 307 28.51 4.04 -11.97
N LYS A 308 29.74 3.98 -12.47
CA LYS A 308 30.24 4.80 -13.59
C LYS A 308 29.91 6.29 -13.42
N MET A 309 29.98 6.78 -12.18
CA MET A 309 29.61 8.14 -11.84
C MET A 309 30.85 8.97 -11.50
N PRO A 310 30.89 10.28 -11.84
CA PRO A 310 32.00 11.13 -11.43
C PRO A 310 32.10 11.21 -9.91
N PHE A 311 33.31 11.05 -9.36
CA PHE A 311 33.57 11.07 -7.92
C PHE A 311 33.08 12.35 -7.22
N ALA A 312 33.21 13.51 -7.87
CA ALA A 312 32.70 14.77 -7.36
C ALA A 312 31.15 14.79 -7.25
N SER A 313 30.46 14.10 -8.17
CA SER A 313 29.01 13.95 -8.12
C SER A 313 28.60 13.04 -6.97
N LEU A 314 29.32 11.94 -6.75
CA LEU A 314 29.06 11.02 -5.63
C LEU A 314 29.13 11.76 -4.29
N LYS A 315 30.18 12.54 -4.05
CA LYS A 315 30.32 13.32 -2.81
C LYS A 315 29.17 14.30 -2.60
N LYS A 316 28.68 14.94 -3.67
CA LYS A 316 27.52 15.84 -3.58
C LYS A 316 26.25 15.08 -3.27
N VAL A 317 26.02 13.92 -3.90
CA VAL A 317 24.87 13.06 -3.64
C VAL A 317 24.87 12.59 -2.19
N LEU A 318 26.00 12.06 -1.68
CA LEU A 318 26.11 11.62 -0.28
C LEU A 318 25.89 12.74 0.73
N LYS A 319 26.25 13.99 0.40
CA LYS A 319 26.02 15.15 1.27
C LYS A 319 24.59 15.68 1.21
N GLN A 320 23.92 15.58 0.07
CA GLN A 320 22.60 16.18 -0.17
C GLN A 320 21.44 15.20 0.04
N SER A 321 21.68 13.90 -0.12
CA SER A 321 20.65 12.87 -0.01
C SER A 321 20.12 12.79 1.42
N GLN A 322 18.80 12.75 1.56
CA GLN A 322 18.12 12.43 2.82
C GLN A 322 17.77 10.95 2.93
N ARG A 323 18.06 10.16 1.88
CA ARG A 323 17.67 8.75 1.74
C ARG A 323 18.84 7.81 1.99
N ILE A 324 20.06 8.33 1.93
CA ILE A 324 21.30 7.56 2.03
C ILE A 324 22.04 7.95 3.30
N VAL A 325 22.43 6.95 4.09
CA VAL A 325 23.26 7.11 5.28
C VAL A 325 24.67 6.70 4.89
N SER A 326 25.63 7.60 5.12
CA SER A 326 27.05 7.32 4.87
C SER A 326 27.90 7.74 6.07
N LYS A 327 28.79 6.87 6.52
CA LYS A 327 29.79 7.17 7.54
C LYS A 327 31.16 6.70 7.06
N VAL A 328 32.16 7.59 7.11
CA VAL A 328 33.54 7.24 6.77
C VAL A 328 34.25 6.78 8.04
N GLU A 329 34.90 5.62 7.97
CA GLU A 329 35.74 5.08 9.03
C GLU A 329 37.21 5.01 8.59
N GLY A 330 38.11 5.36 9.50
CA GLY A 330 39.55 5.42 9.22
C GLY A 330 40.04 6.76 8.63
N ARG A 331 41.33 6.80 8.27
CA ARG A 331 42.01 7.97 7.70
C ARG A 331 42.95 7.55 6.57
N GLY A 332 43.11 8.42 5.57
CA GLY A 332 44.06 8.20 4.47
C GLY A 332 43.58 7.19 3.42
N ARG A 333 44.53 6.47 2.82
CA ARG A 333 44.28 5.56 1.67
C ARG A 333 43.40 4.36 2.01
N ASN A 334 43.34 3.96 3.29
CA ASN A 334 42.59 2.79 3.76
C ASN A 334 41.24 3.16 4.40
N ALA A 335 40.75 4.39 4.20
CA ALA A 335 39.45 4.80 4.72
C ALA A 335 38.32 4.05 4.01
N THR A 336 37.49 3.36 4.77
CA THR A 336 36.29 2.67 4.29
C THR A 336 35.06 3.54 4.55
N THR A 337 34.01 3.36 3.74
CA THR A 337 32.73 4.05 3.94
C THR A 337 31.65 3.02 4.16
N LEU A 338 30.99 3.13 5.30
CA LEU A 338 29.76 2.42 5.63
C LEU A 338 28.61 3.13 4.93
N LEU A 339 27.92 2.43 4.05
CA LEU A 339 26.82 2.96 3.25
C LEU A 339 25.56 2.12 3.43
N SER A 340 24.43 2.79 3.60
CA SER A 340 23.12 2.15 3.61
C SER A 340 22.02 3.11 3.19
N THR A 341 20.84 2.58 2.90
CA THR A 341 19.64 3.40 2.72
C THR A 341 18.93 3.53 4.07
N VAL A 342 18.35 4.69 4.36
CA VAL A 342 17.54 4.90 5.59
C VAL A 342 16.48 3.81 5.73
N ALA A 343 15.85 3.39 4.64
CA ALA A 343 14.88 2.30 4.64
C ALA A 343 15.44 0.98 5.18
N ILE A 344 16.66 0.58 4.78
CA ILE A 344 17.31 -0.65 5.24
C ILE A 344 17.69 -0.53 6.72
N VAL A 345 18.25 0.61 7.13
CA VAL A 345 18.61 0.83 8.54
C VAL A 345 17.37 0.75 9.44
N VAL A 346 16.27 1.37 9.02
CA VAL A 346 14.98 1.33 9.72
C VAL A 346 14.44 -0.09 9.76
N GLU A 347 14.49 -0.83 8.65
CA GLU A 347 14.07 -2.23 8.59
C GLU A 347 14.80 -3.08 9.62
N GLN A 348 16.13 -3.01 9.65
CA GLN A 348 16.96 -3.80 10.57
C GLN A 348 16.74 -3.37 12.02
N GLY A 349 16.57 -2.07 12.28
CA GLY A 349 16.23 -1.56 13.61
C GLY A 349 14.89 -2.11 14.11
N ILE A 350 13.87 -2.16 13.26
CA ILE A 350 12.55 -2.72 13.58
C ILE A 350 12.64 -4.22 13.80
N ARG A 351 13.30 -4.97 12.90
CA ARG A 351 13.51 -6.41 13.05
C ARG A 351 14.21 -6.73 14.37
N HIS A 352 15.25 -5.96 14.72
CA HIS A 352 15.95 -6.11 16.00
C HIS A 352 15.01 -5.85 17.20
N ALA A 353 14.21 -4.79 17.15
CA ALA A 353 13.25 -4.47 18.21
C ALA A 353 12.18 -5.56 18.38
N LEU A 354 11.64 -6.09 17.28
CA LEU A 354 10.68 -7.19 17.28
C LEU A 354 11.29 -8.46 17.89
N ASN A 355 12.49 -8.84 17.46
CA ASN A 355 13.20 -10.01 17.99
C ASN A 355 13.50 -9.87 19.49
N LYS A 356 13.91 -8.68 19.94
CA LYS A 356 14.14 -8.40 21.36
C LYS A 356 12.87 -8.51 22.19
N LYS A 357 11.75 -7.99 21.70
CA LYS A 357 10.44 -8.10 22.36
C LYS A 357 9.99 -9.56 22.46
N GLN A 358 10.18 -10.33 21.39
CA GLN A 358 9.88 -11.76 21.37
C GLN A 358 10.75 -12.54 22.37
N ALA A 359 12.06 -12.31 22.38
CA ALA A 359 12.98 -12.94 23.33
C ALA A 359 12.65 -12.58 24.80
N GLN A 360 12.24 -11.35 25.07
CA GLN A 360 11.78 -10.94 26.41
C GLN A 360 10.49 -11.64 26.81
N LYS A 361 9.52 -11.74 25.89
CA LYS A 361 8.28 -12.49 26.09
C LYS A 361 8.56 -13.96 26.40
N GLU A 362 9.45 -14.60 25.66
CA GLU A 362 9.86 -15.99 25.89
C GLU A 362 10.53 -16.18 27.25
N LYS A 363 11.44 -15.29 27.63
CA LYS A 363 12.05 -15.30 28.98
C LYS A 363 10.99 -15.17 30.08
N TYR A 364 10.01 -14.29 29.90
CA TYR A 364 8.92 -14.13 30.84
C TYR A 364 8.02 -15.36 30.91
N LEU A 365 7.69 -15.98 29.77
CA LEU A 365 6.94 -17.23 29.72
C LEU A 365 7.69 -18.38 30.41
N HIS A 366 9.00 -18.49 30.20
CA HIS A 366 9.85 -19.47 30.87
C HIS A 366 9.90 -19.23 32.39
N PHE A 367 9.96 -17.97 32.82
CA PHE A 367 9.87 -17.59 34.23
C PHE A 367 8.51 -17.98 34.83
N LEU A 368 7.39 -17.73 34.14
CA LEU A 368 6.08 -18.18 34.61
C LEU A 368 5.95 -19.71 34.66
N ALA A 369 6.52 -20.40 33.67
CA ALA A 369 6.55 -21.87 33.65
C ALA A 369 7.29 -22.43 34.87
N SER A 370 8.41 -21.82 35.29
CA SER A 370 9.15 -22.28 36.45
C SER A 370 8.35 -22.19 37.75
N PHE A 371 7.46 -21.21 37.93
CA PHE A 371 6.53 -21.20 39.06
C PHE A 371 5.52 -22.34 39.00
N SER A 372 5.03 -22.67 37.80
CA SER A 372 4.11 -23.80 37.65
C SER A 372 4.79 -25.13 37.97
N ASP A 373 6.06 -25.31 37.57
CA ASP A 373 6.87 -26.48 37.89
C ASP A 373 7.20 -26.54 39.39
N THR A 374 7.51 -25.40 39.99
CA THR A 374 7.77 -25.27 41.43
C THR A 374 6.51 -25.57 42.23
N ALA A 375 5.35 -25.04 41.83
CA ALA A 375 4.06 -25.35 42.43
C ALA A 375 3.70 -26.83 42.31
N ALA A 376 3.96 -27.45 41.14
CA ALA A 376 3.77 -28.89 40.94
C ALA A 376 4.73 -29.75 41.79
N SER A 377 5.96 -29.28 42.00
CA SER A 377 6.98 -29.92 42.86
C SER A 377 6.61 -29.82 44.35
N ILE A 378 6.19 -28.65 44.82
CA ILE A 378 5.70 -28.43 46.18
C ILE A 378 4.45 -29.28 46.43
N THR A 379 3.49 -29.28 45.50
CA THR A 379 2.27 -30.09 45.61
C THR A 379 2.61 -31.59 45.71
N ARG A 380 3.57 -32.09 44.92
CA ARG A 380 4.09 -33.46 45.07
C ARG A 380 4.73 -33.73 46.43
N LYS A 381 5.55 -32.81 46.93
CA LYS A 381 6.20 -32.94 48.26
C LYS A 381 5.20 -32.86 49.42
N VAL A 382 4.14 -32.06 49.28
CA VAL A 382 3.10 -31.89 50.30
C VAL A 382 2.09 -33.05 50.28
N LEU A 383 1.75 -33.59 49.10
CA LEU A 383 0.85 -34.75 48.98
C LEU A 383 1.53 -36.11 49.24
N HIS A 384 2.86 -36.21 49.11
CA HIS A 384 3.62 -37.42 49.43
C HIS A 384 4.84 -37.10 50.31
N PRO A 385 4.66 -36.94 51.64
CA PRO A 385 5.75 -36.58 52.54
C PRO A 385 6.69 -37.75 52.87
N SER A 386 6.29 -38.99 52.59
CA SER A 386 7.02 -40.20 52.95
C SER A 386 6.98 -41.22 51.81
N GLY A 387 8.15 -41.72 51.43
CA GLY A 387 8.33 -42.66 50.32
C GLY A 387 7.38 -43.85 50.38
N LYS A 388 6.48 -43.91 49.40
CA LYS A 388 5.93 -45.14 48.80
C LYS A 388 5.23 -44.74 47.51
N GLU A 389 5.79 -45.20 46.40
CA GLU A 389 5.16 -45.14 45.09
C GLU A 389 3.83 -45.92 45.14
N SER A 390 2.73 -45.25 44.85
CA SER A 390 1.54 -45.93 44.32
C SER A 390 0.69 -44.97 43.47
N SER A 391 0.58 -45.40 42.21
CA SER A 391 -0.49 -45.27 41.21
C SER A 391 -1.57 -44.20 41.37
N GLN A 392 -1.62 -43.35 40.33
CA GLN A 392 -2.80 -42.72 39.73
C GLN A 392 -3.73 -41.91 40.64
N ASN A 393 -3.65 -40.58 40.51
CA ASN A 393 -4.88 -39.79 40.41
C ASN A 393 -4.71 -38.50 39.60
N ASN A 394 -5.72 -38.28 38.77
CA ASN A 394 -5.79 -37.32 37.67
C ASN A 394 -6.24 -35.94 38.19
N SER A 395 -5.34 -35.17 38.81
CA SER A 395 -5.58 -33.75 39.06
C SER A 395 -4.77 -32.92 38.08
N LYS A 396 -5.36 -32.60 36.92
CA LYS A 396 -4.83 -31.53 36.06
C LYS A 396 -4.93 -30.24 36.85
N SER A 397 -3.80 -29.80 37.40
CA SER A 397 -3.64 -28.51 38.05
C SER A 397 -4.24 -27.43 37.15
N THR A 398 -5.07 -26.56 37.71
CA THR A 398 -5.70 -25.42 37.02
C THR A 398 -4.66 -24.55 36.30
N PHE A 399 -3.43 -24.52 36.80
CA PHE A 399 -2.29 -23.87 36.15
C PHE A 399 -1.75 -24.59 34.90
N SER A 400 -1.79 -25.93 34.86
CA SER A 400 -1.42 -26.71 33.66
C SER A 400 -2.41 -26.50 32.51
N LEU A 401 -3.68 -26.27 32.83
CA LEU A 401 -4.71 -25.94 31.85
C LEU A 401 -4.51 -24.53 31.28
N LEU A 402 -4.09 -23.56 32.11
CA LEU A 402 -3.75 -22.20 31.69
C LEU A 402 -2.47 -22.16 30.84
N ALA A 403 -1.43 -22.90 31.23
CA ALA A 403 -0.20 -23.01 30.45
C ALA A 403 -0.45 -23.65 29.08
N ASN A 404 -1.23 -24.74 29.03
CA ASN A 404 -1.57 -25.44 27.79
C ASN A 404 -2.51 -24.63 26.88
N THR A 405 -3.46 -23.85 27.43
CA THR A 405 -4.29 -22.95 26.60
C THR A 405 -3.50 -21.76 26.04
N LEU A 406 -2.49 -21.28 26.77
CA LEU A 406 -1.57 -20.23 26.28
C LEU A 406 -0.57 -20.77 25.24
N GLN A 407 -0.08 -22.01 25.39
CA GLN A 407 0.76 -22.69 24.39
C GLN A 407 -0.03 -23.06 23.13
N ALA A 408 -1.27 -23.56 23.26
CA ALA A 408 -2.13 -23.92 22.13
C ALA A 408 -2.54 -22.71 21.27
N ARG A 409 -2.66 -21.50 21.88
CA ARG A 409 -2.86 -20.25 21.13
C ARG A 409 -1.60 -19.77 20.38
N ASN A 410 -0.40 -20.17 20.82
CA ASN A 410 0.87 -19.74 20.23
C ASN A 410 1.45 -20.75 19.23
N SER A 411 0.87 -21.95 19.07
CA SER A 411 1.37 -23.03 18.22
C SER A 411 0.67 -23.15 16.86
N GLN A 412 0.03 -22.08 16.37
CA GLN A 412 -0.12 -21.95 14.91
C GLN A 412 1.26 -21.56 14.34
N PRO A 413 1.93 -22.45 13.60
CA PRO A 413 3.27 -22.16 13.10
C PRO A 413 3.16 -21.08 12.03
N TYR A 414 4.04 -20.07 12.14
CA TYR A 414 4.54 -19.38 10.97
C TYR A 414 5.19 -20.44 10.09
N MET A 415 4.52 -20.78 8.99
CA MET A 415 5.08 -21.65 7.96
C MET A 415 6.22 -20.90 7.27
N ASP A 416 7.44 -21.26 7.66
CA ASP A 416 8.68 -20.96 6.95
C ASP A 416 8.74 -21.90 5.74
N PHE A 417 8.44 -21.39 4.55
CA PHE A 417 8.72 -22.11 3.31
C PHE A 417 9.82 -21.39 2.56
N GLY A 418 11.05 -21.83 2.84
CA GLY A 418 12.21 -21.59 2.00
C GLY A 418 12.12 -22.36 0.68
N ALA A 419 12.57 -21.68 -0.37
CA ALA A 419 13.15 -22.17 -1.62
C ALA A 419 12.81 -23.61 -2.07
N GLY A 420 11.95 -23.67 -3.09
CA GLY A 420 11.85 -24.72 -4.10
C GLY A 420 11.36 -24.09 -5.40
#